data_AF-A0A7K2YXL8-F1
#
_entry.id   AF-A0A7K2YXL8-F1
#
_cell.length_a   1.000
_cell.length_b   1.000
_cell.length_c   1.000
_cell.angle_alpha   90.00
_cell.angle_beta   90.00
_cell.angle_gamma   90.00
#
_symmetry.space_group_name_H-M   'P 1'
#
loop_
_entity.id
_entity.type
_entity.pdbx_description
1 polymer ?
#
loop_
_entity_poly.entity_id
_entity_poly.type
_entity_poly.pdbx_seq_one_letter_code
_entity_poly.pdbx_strand_id
1 'polypeptide(L)'
;MREALRAARLYCAQPESPGFGALGVPGDGMVPVFTSLEQLARFAGQGAWFSTLGSDLLDLLPPGYDLGLDLAGPQPYLLSRTLWTTEDAPAAAG
;
A
#
# COMPACT_ATOMS: atom_id res chain seq x y z
N MET A 1 -3.73 15.14 2.51
CA MET A 1 -2.97 13.88 2.31
C MET A 1 -3.89 12.73 1.92
N ARG A 2 -4.86 12.32 2.77
CA ARG A 2 -5.79 11.19 2.49
C ARG A 2 -6.50 11.29 1.13
N GLU A 3 -7.05 12.44 0.78
CA GLU A 3 -7.73 12.65 -0.50
C GLU A 3 -6.78 12.61 -1.70
N ALA A 4 -5.60 13.22 -1.56
CA ALA A 4 -4.57 13.18 -2.58
C ALA A 4 -4.08 11.75 -2.85
N LEU A 5 -3.91 10.93 -1.80
CA LEU A 5 -3.59 9.52 -1.93
C LEU A 5 -4.70 8.77 -2.68
N ARG A 6 -5.97 8.96 -2.29
CA ARG A 6 -7.12 8.31 -2.95
C ARG A 6 -7.20 8.61 -4.44
N ALA A 7 -6.92 9.85 -4.84
CA ALA A 7 -6.96 10.28 -6.24
C ALA A 7 -5.70 9.90 -7.04
N ALA A 8 -4.60 9.52 -6.37
CA ALA A 8 -3.34 9.24 -7.03
C ALA A 8 -3.38 7.93 -7.83
N ARG A 9 -2.70 7.90 -8.97
CA ARG A 9 -2.32 6.64 -9.61
C ARG A 9 -1.07 6.10 -8.92
N LEU A 10 -1.17 4.89 -8.39
CA LEU A 10 -0.08 4.20 -7.71
C LEU A 10 0.38 3.01 -8.55
N TYR A 11 1.67 2.71 -8.45
CA TYR A 11 2.34 1.61 -9.13
C TYR A 11 2.77 0.59 -8.10
N CYS A 12 2.56 -0.69 -8.42
CA CYS A 12 2.90 -1.83 -7.57
C CYS A 12 3.71 -2.84 -8.37
N ALA A 13 4.68 -3.50 -7.72
CA ALA A 13 5.28 -4.70 -8.28
C ALA A 13 4.19 -5.79 -8.40
N GLN A 14 4.20 -6.55 -9.49
CA GLN A 14 3.26 -7.64 -9.67
C GLN A 14 3.74 -8.90 -8.91
N PRO A 15 3.00 -9.40 -7.92
CA PRO A 15 3.30 -10.68 -7.28
C PRO A 15 2.99 -11.88 -8.18
N GLU A 16 3.49 -13.07 -7.82
CA GLU A 16 3.24 -14.32 -8.56
C GLU A 16 1.76 -14.72 -8.59
N SER A 17 1.05 -14.47 -7.49
CA SER A 17 -0.39 -14.71 -7.36
C SER A 17 -1.15 -13.38 -7.34
N PRO A 18 -2.41 -13.32 -7.86
CA PRO A 18 -3.18 -12.08 -7.86
C PRO A 18 -3.30 -11.43 -6.47
N GLY A 19 -3.01 -10.14 -6.39
CA GLY A 19 -3.09 -9.36 -5.15
C GLY A 19 -1.97 -8.33 -5.04
N PHE A 20 -1.72 -7.88 -3.80
CA PHE A 20 -0.63 -6.96 -3.48
C PHE A 20 0.49 -7.72 -2.77
N GLY A 21 1.73 -7.46 -3.18
CA GLY A 21 2.89 -7.91 -2.42
C GLY A 21 3.00 -7.14 -1.10
N ALA A 22 3.22 -7.85 0.01
CA ALA A 22 3.41 -7.26 1.32
C ALA A 22 4.80 -7.60 1.88
N LEU A 23 5.34 -6.67 2.67
CA LEU A 23 6.53 -6.90 3.49
C LEU A 23 6.08 -7.14 4.93
N GLY A 24 6.45 -8.28 5.50
CA GLY A 24 6.04 -8.68 6.85
C GLY A 24 4.61 -9.24 6.90
N VAL A 25 4.06 -9.30 8.12
CA VAL A 25 2.76 -9.91 8.42
C VAL A 25 1.74 -8.85 8.84
N PRO A 26 0.42 -9.10 8.74
CA PRO A 26 -0.58 -8.17 9.24
C PRO A 26 -0.32 -7.85 10.72
N GLY A 27 -0.47 -6.60 11.13
CA GLY A 27 -0.05 -6.13 12.46
C GLY A 27 1.17 -5.23 12.37
N ASP A 28 2.23 -5.70 11.72
CA ASP A 28 3.55 -5.02 11.65
C ASP A 28 4.07 -4.84 10.21
N GLY A 29 3.30 -5.28 9.22
CA GLY A 29 3.68 -5.27 7.81
C GLY A 29 3.13 -4.07 7.03
N MET A 30 3.62 -3.93 5.80
CA MET A 30 3.15 -2.91 4.87
C MET A 30 3.07 -3.41 3.43
N VAL A 31 2.22 -2.78 2.63
CA VAL A 31 2.19 -2.94 1.18
C VAL A 31 2.99 -1.79 0.53
N PRO A 32 4.07 -2.08 -0.21
CA PRO A 32 4.83 -1.06 -0.93
C PRO A 32 4.07 -0.54 -2.15
N VAL A 33 3.94 0.77 -2.27
CA VAL A 33 3.30 1.46 -3.39
C VAL A 33 4.14 2.65 -3.83
N PHE A 34 4.10 2.97 -5.12
CA PHE A 34 4.99 3.97 -5.70
C PHE A 34 4.20 4.99 -6.51
N THR A 35 4.62 6.25 -6.47
CA THR A 35 4.01 7.34 -7.25
C THR A 35 4.56 7.43 -8.67
N SER A 36 5.65 6.72 -8.97
CA SER A 36 6.24 6.63 -10.31
C SER A 36 6.90 5.28 -10.58
N LEU A 37 7.00 4.92 -11.85
CA LEU A 37 7.72 3.72 -12.30
C LEU A 37 9.21 3.76 -11.97
N GLU A 38 9.80 4.96 -11.91
CA GLU A 38 11.21 5.13 -11.54
C GLU A 38 11.44 4.73 -10.08
N GLN A 39 10.56 5.15 -9.17
CA GLN A 39 10.63 4.76 -7.75
C GLN A 39 10.37 3.26 -7.56
N LEU A 40 9.40 2.70 -8.28
CA LEU A 40 9.18 1.25 -8.29
C LEU A 40 10.43 0.49 -8.74
N ALA A 41 11.04 0.91 -9.87
CA ALA A 41 12.23 0.25 -10.40
C ALA A 41 13.44 0.34 -9.47
N ARG A 42 13.58 1.45 -8.72
CA ARG A 42 14.61 1.58 -7.67
C ARG A 42 14.40 0.59 -6.53
N PHE A 43 13.16 0.32 -6.16
CA PHE A 43 12.82 -0.57 -5.04
C PHE A 43 12.86 -2.05 -5.42
N ALA A 44 12.15 -2.42 -6.49
CA ALA A 44 11.92 -3.82 -6.88
C ALA A 44 12.82 -4.30 -8.03
N GLY A 45 13.64 -3.41 -8.62
CA GLY A 45 14.36 -3.70 -9.85
C GLY A 45 13.46 -3.65 -11.09
N GLN A 46 13.97 -4.15 -12.22
CA GLN A 46 13.18 -4.30 -13.44
C GLN A 46 12.27 -5.53 -13.31
N GLY A 47 10.99 -5.40 -13.64
CA GLY A 47 10.03 -6.49 -13.53
C GLY A 47 8.63 -6.11 -13.98
N ALA A 48 7.71 -7.06 -13.86
CA ALA A 48 6.30 -6.84 -14.12
C ALA A 48 5.67 -5.96 -13.03
N TRP A 49 4.74 -5.10 -13.44
CA TRP A 49 4.08 -4.15 -12.57
C TRP A 49 2.65 -3.90 -13.04
N PHE A 50 1.84 -3.39 -12.14
CA PHE A 50 0.51 -2.88 -12.45
C PHE A 50 0.30 -1.52 -11.81
N SER A 51 -0.76 -0.81 -12.24
CA SER A 51 -1.17 0.45 -11.63
C SER A 51 -2.64 0.40 -11.25
N THR A 52 -2.99 1.13 -10.21
CA THR A 52 -4.36 1.26 -9.71
C THR A 52 -4.57 2.67 -9.16
N LEU A 53 -5.83 3.08 -8.96
CA LEU A 53 -6.13 4.28 -8.18
C LEU A 53 -5.91 3.99 -6.70
N GLY A 54 -5.51 5.02 -5.95
CA GLY A 54 -5.37 4.90 -4.51
C GLY A 54 -6.68 4.55 -3.80
N SER A 55 -7.83 4.99 -4.32
CA SER A 55 -9.15 4.55 -3.83
C SER A 55 -9.31 3.05 -3.90
N ASP A 56 -9.07 2.46 -5.08
CA ASP A 56 -9.29 1.05 -5.34
C ASP A 56 -8.29 0.20 -4.55
N LEU A 57 -7.05 0.71 -4.40
CA LEU A 57 -6.04 0.08 -3.55
C LEU A 57 -6.46 0.02 -2.08
N LEU A 58 -6.98 1.12 -1.54
CA LEU A 58 -7.45 1.17 -0.15
C LEU A 58 -8.66 0.27 0.09
N ASP A 59 -9.52 0.12 -0.91
CA ASP A 59 -10.71 -0.75 -0.82
C ASP A 59 -10.35 -2.25 -0.93
N LEU A 60 -9.21 -2.58 -1.56
CA LEU A 60 -8.73 -3.96 -1.77
C LEU A 60 -7.60 -4.38 -0.81
N LEU A 61 -7.10 -3.45 0.01
CA LEU A 61 -6.01 -3.69 0.94
C LEU A 61 -6.41 -4.75 1.98
N PRO A 62 -5.60 -5.80 2.20
CA PRO A 62 -5.89 -6.74 3.27
C PRO A 62 -5.87 -6.01 4.63
N PRO A 63 -6.80 -6.33 5.54
CA PRO A 63 -6.81 -5.73 6.88
C PRO A 63 -5.48 -5.94 7.60
N GLY A 64 -5.05 -4.94 8.36
CA GLY A 64 -3.85 -5.05 9.20
C GLY A 64 -2.53 -4.73 8.49
N TYR A 65 -2.54 -4.16 7.29
CA TYR A 65 -1.32 -3.65 6.64
C TYR A 65 -1.29 -2.14 6.56
N ASP A 66 -0.13 -1.55 6.85
CA ASP A 66 0.17 -0.15 6.54
C ASP A 66 0.56 0.00 5.05
N LEU A 67 0.74 1.25 4.59
CA LEU A 67 1.25 1.53 3.24
C LEU A 67 2.64 2.16 3.29
N GLY A 68 3.58 1.54 2.59
CA GLY A 68 4.90 2.11 2.35
C GLY A 68 4.94 2.84 1.02
N LEU A 69 4.94 4.17 1.05
CA LEU A 69 4.94 5.02 -0.15
C LEU A 69 6.36 5.42 -0.52
N ASP A 70 6.75 5.17 -1.77
CA ASP A 70 8.04 5.55 -2.35
C ASP A 70 9.24 5.19 -1.46
N LEU A 71 9.28 3.93 -1.00
CA LEU A 71 10.27 3.47 -0.02
C LEU A 71 11.74 3.57 -0.47
N ALA A 72 11.99 3.63 -1.78
CA ALA A 72 13.32 3.85 -2.35
C ALA A 72 13.61 5.33 -2.70
N GLY A 73 12.68 6.23 -2.37
CA GLY A 73 12.76 7.65 -2.65
C GLY A 73 13.50 8.43 -1.58
N PRO A 74 13.76 9.72 -1.82
CA PRO A 74 14.45 10.59 -0.85
C PRO A 74 13.62 10.84 0.42
N GLN A 75 12.30 10.63 0.36
CA GLN A 75 11.37 10.82 1.47
C GLN A 75 10.37 9.66 1.49
N PRO A 76 10.75 8.50 2.04
CA PRO A 76 9.83 7.38 2.19
C PRO A 76 8.78 7.71 3.27
N TYR A 77 7.53 7.38 3.01
CA TYR A 77 6.45 7.57 3.97
C TYR A 77 5.82 6.24 4.35
N LEU A 78 5.69 5.99 5.66
CA LEU A 78 4.83 4.94 6.18
C LEU A 78 3.49 5.56 6.56
N LEU A 79 2.43 5.15 5.90
CA LEU A 79 1.08 5.59 6.17
C LEU A 79 0.38 4.52 7.00
N SER A 80 -0.04 4.87 8.21
CA SER A 80 -0.74 3.95 9.09
C SER A 80 -2.11 3.57 8.54
N ARG A 81 -2.47 2.30 8.68
CA ARG A 81 -3.78 1.75 8.30
C ARG A 81 -4.96 2.46 8.94
N THR A 82 -4.75 3.01 10.13
CA THR A 82 -5.73 3.84 10.84
C THR A 82 -6.20 5.06 10.01
N LEU A 83 -5.45 5.42 8.97
CA LEU A 83 -5.85 6.46 8.03
C LEU A 83 -6.96 6.03 7.05
N TRP A 84 -7.33 4.77 6.95
CA TRP A 84 -8.43 4.32 6.08
C TRP A 84 -9.33 3.27 6.73
N THR A 85 -8.89 2.64 7.80
CA THR A 85 -9.82 1.91 8.68
C THR A 85 -10.71 2.94 9.36
N THR A 86 -12.00 2.93 9.05
CA THR A 86 -12.99 3.45 10.01
C THR A 86 -12.81 2.61 11.27
N GLU A 87 -12.75 3.25 12.43
CA GLU A 87 -12.76 2.53 13.71
C GLU A 87 -14.11 1.81 13.80
N ASP A 88 -14.19 0.56 13.32
CA ASP A 88 -15.33 -0.28 13.59
C ASP A 88 -15.28 -0.69 15.07
N ALA A 89 -16.41 -0.45 15.72
CA ALA A 89 -16.69 -0.47 17.15
C ALA A 89 -16.47 -1.86 17.84
N PRO A 90 -16.67 -1.98 19.17
CA PRO A 90 -15.79 -2.69 20.10
C PRO A 90 -15.75 -4.21 19.96
N ALA A 91 -14.69 -4.76 20.58
CA ALA A 91 -14.44 -6.18 20.80
C ALA A 91 -15.73 -6.98 21.07
N ALA A 92 -15.91 -8.05 20.32
CA ALA A 92 -16.95 -9.04 20.56
C ALA A 92 -16.91 -9.46 22.03
N ALA A 93 -17.98 -9.13 22.76
CA ALA A 93 -18.29 -9.73 24.04
C ALA A 93 -18.62 -11.20 23.80
N GLY A 94 -17.85 -12.09 24.44
CA GLY A 94 -18.08 -13.52 24.53
C GLY A 94 -17.42 -14.06 25.78
#